data_AF-A0A5N7Z660-F1
#
_entry.id   AF-A0A5N7Z660-F1
#
_cell.length_a   1.000
_cell.length_b   1.000
_cell.length_c   1.000
_cell.angle_alpha   90.00
_cell.angle_beta   90.00
_cell.angle_gamma   90.00
#
_symmetry.space_group_name_H-M   'P 1'
#
loop_
_entity.id
_entity.type
_entity.pdbx_description
1 polymer ?
#
loop_
_entity_poly.entity_id
_entity_poly.type
_entity_poly.pdbx_seq_one_letter_code
_entity_poly.pdbx_strand_id
1 'polypeptide(L)'
;MRRVMRMKGYLVLLCCCLQVIFGYGQEVLFSTMDGVRKPVPREPNVSSVTNTRELIIMDDFKLSKKSQITQFNFVGQLGKATPENIALIKGVRLYILRAFTTGQPLSEASSLNYFELIREYAPGLKIIQQGDQVIIGIDIKSLGFDMILEAGTYGIAFAPIIATEGMSPDKVWSWFPGTDFGNEAVVWDNGGWSSTGSGSVAFSIEGKKVTLGISKSDIQTVTAKVYPNPSYDVFKISTPKEIVSVVVYNGNGQLVLQSRSETVDLSASPKGIYFLTVTCNDGTQVREKLIKI
;
A
#
# COMPACT_ATOMS: atom_id res chain seq x y z
N MET A 1 38.89 -17.92 24.52
CA MET A 1 37.87 -16.96 25.00
C MET A 1 36.80 -16.76 23.93
N ARG A 2 35.63 -17.41 24.06
CA ARG A 2 34.48 -17.17 23.18
C ARG A 2 33.73 -15.92 23.68
N ARG A 3 33.78 -14.83 22.91
CA ARG A 3 32.93 -13.65 23.16
C ARG A 3 31.49 -14.02 22.78
N VAL A 4 30.63 -14.12 23.79
CA VAL A 4 29.18 -14.15 23.63
C VAL A 4 28.76 -12.78 23.10
N MET A 5 28.43 -12.70 21.81
CA MET A 5 27.91 -11.49 21.20
C MET A 5 26.44 -11.35 21.61
N ARG A 6 26.12 -10.32 22.41
CA ARG A 6 24.76 -9.96 22.82
C ARG A 6 23.93 -9.64 21.57
N MET A 7 23.03 -10.54 21.17
CA MET A 7 22.15 -10.41 19.99
C MET A 7 20.70 -10.08 20.37
N LYS A 8 20.48 -9.28 21.44
CA LYS A 8 19.14 -9.00 21.99
C LYS A 8 18.65 -7.55 21.88
N GLY A 9 19.43 -6.62 21.32
CA GLY A 9 19.10 -5.17 21.33
C GLY A 9 18.24 -4.67 20.18
N TYR A 10 18.43 -5.16 18.95
CA TYR A 10 17.81 -4.57 17.74
C TYR A 10 16.46 -5.17 17.36
N LEU A 11 16.24 -6.46 17.66
CA LEU A 11 14.97 -7.15 17.38
C LEU A 11 13.81 -6.55 18.21
N VAL A 12 14.10 -6.09 19.42
CA VAL A 12 13.14 -5.38 20.29
C VAL A 12 12.84 -3.99 19.73
N LEU A 13 13.82 -3.30 19.15
CA LEU A 13 13.62 -1.96 18.58
C LEU A 13 12.72 -2.00 17.33
N LEU A 14 12.91 -2.98 16.43
CA LEU A 14 12.10 -3.11 15.21
C LEU A 14 10.63 -3.41 15.54
N CYS A 15 10.40 -4.35 16.48
CA CYS A 15 9.07 -4.74 16.93
C CYS A 15 8.38 -3.63 17.74
N CYS A 16 9.12 -2.93 18.62
CA CYS A 16 8.59 -1.76 19.34
C CYS A 16 8.28 -0.60 18.38
N CYS A 17 9.10 -0.35 17.37
CA CYS A 17 8.83 0.73 16.42
C CYS A 17 7.58 0.42 15.59
N LEU A 18 7.43 -0.78 15.03
CA LEU A 18 6.19 -1.16 14.34
C LEU A 18 4.96 -1.08 15.26
N GLN A 19 5.05 -1.55 16.51
CA GLN A 19 3.95 -1.46 17.49
C GLN A 19 3.60 -0.02 17.88
N VAL A 20 4.58 0.88 17.97
CA VAL A 20 4.39 2.30 18.32
C VAL A 20 3.72 3.09 17.19
N ILE A 21 3.87 2.68 15.94
CA ILE A 21 3.43 3.49 14.80
C ILE A 21 1.93 3.24 14.42
N PHE A 22 1.34 2.08 14.75
CA PHE A 22 0.10 1.63 14.05
C PHE A 22 -1.04 1.03 14.88
N GLY A 23 -0.93 0.99 16.21
CA GLY A 23 -2.07 0.81 17.12
C GLY A 23 -2.41 -0.63 17.50
N TYR A 24 -3.12 -0.76 18.64
CA TYR A 24 -3.54 -2.04 19.23
C TYR A 24 -4.59 -2.76 18.35
N GLY A 25 -4.37 -4.05 18.05
CA GLY A 25 -5.37 -4.94 17.45
C GLY A 25 -5.17 -5.36 15.99
N GLN A 26 -3.98 -5.12 15.42
CA GLN A 26 -3.55 -5.67 14.13
C GLN A 26 -2.75 -6.96 14.35
N GLU A 27 -2.96 -7.99 13.52
CA GLU A 27 -2.12 -9.19 13.48
C GLU A 27 -1.13 -9.09 12.31
N VAL A 28 0.11 -9.55 12.51
CA VAL A 28 1.05 -9.74 11.41
C VAL A 28 0.57 -10.94 10.58
N LEU A 29 0.08 -10.67 9.37
CA LEU A 29 -0.42 -11.69 8.46
C LEU A 29 0.70 -12.38 7.69
N PHE A 30 1.77 -11.64 7.41
CA PHE A 30 2.97 -12.11 6.73
C PHE A 30 4.16 -11.20 7.07
N SER A 31 5.36 -11.78 7.17
CA SER A 31 6.59 -11.05 7.47
C SER A 31 7.80 -11.80 6.93
N THR A 32 8.61 -11.15 6.10
CA THR A 32 10.00 -11.58 5.83
C THR A 32 10.97 -10.93 6.81
N MET A 33 10.49 -10.13 7.77
CA MET A 33 11.30 -9.50 8.81
C MET A 33 11.56 -10.41 10.02
N ASP A 34 10.95 -11.60 10.05
CA ASP A 34 11.11 -12.53 11.16
C ASP A 34 12.55 -13.09 11.16
N GLY A 35 13.39 -12.55 12.04
CA GLY A 35 14.80 -12.95 12.19
C GLY A 35 15.84 -12.05 11.52
N VAL A 36 15.57 -10.73 11.38
CA VAL A 36 16.48 -9.73 10.79
C VAL A 36 17.94 -9.99 11.17
N ARG A 37 18.73 -10.48 10.20
CA ARG A 37 20.19 -10.51 10.29
C ARG A 37 20.72 -9.12 9.90
N LYS A 38 21.85 -8.72 10.47
CA LYS A 38 22.54 -7.48 10.07
C LYS A 38 22.71 -7.48 8.54
N PRO A 39 22.51 -6.34 7.86
CA PRO A 39 22.67 -6.26 6.41
C PRO A 39 24.07 -6.75 6.02
N VAL A 40 24.13 -7.70 5.09
CA VAL A 40 25.36 -7.99 4.35
C VAL A 40 25.53 -6.82 3.36
N PRO A 41 26.74 -6.23 3.22
CA PRO A 41 26.90 -5.02 2.43
C PRO A 41 26.56 -5.21 0.95
N ARG A 42 25.58 -4.43 0.48
CA ARG A 42 25.36 -4.00 -0.92
C ARG A 42 25.14 -5.08 -1.97
N GLU A 43 24.09 -5.88 -1.78
CA GLU A 43 23.42 -6.52 -2.91
C GLU A 43 22.65 -5.48 -3.76
N PRO A 44 22.39 -5.72 -5.06
CA PRO A 44 21.76 -4.78 -5.98
C PRO A 44 20.23 -4.66 -5.78
N ASN A 45 19.77 -4.65 -4.53
CA ASN A 45 18.35 -4.59 -4.18
C ASN A 45 17.84 -3.15 -4.17
N VAL A 46 17.84 -2.51 -5.33
CA VAL A 46 17.44 -1.11 -5.48
C VAL A 46 16.03 -1.01 -6.03
N SER A 47 15.26 -0.07 -5.49
CA SER A 47 14.01 0.35 -6.12
C SER A 47 13.93 1.88 -6.13
N SER A 48 13.45 2.43 -7.23
CA SER A 48 13.25 3.86 -7.40
C SER A 48 12.37 4.13 -8.60
N VAL A 49 11.37 4.98 -8.41
CA VAL A 49 10.69 5.67 -9.50
C VAL A 49 11.27 7.07 -9.57
N THR A 50 11.88 7.39 -10.71
CA THR A 50 12.48 8.69 -11.03
C THR A 50 11.91 9.19 -12.35
N ASN A 51 12.25 10.42 -12.74
CA ASN A 51 11.86 10.97 -14.03
C ASN A 51 12.47 10.22 -15.24
N THR A 52 13.58 9.49 -15.05
CA THR A 52 14.31 8.83 -16.15
C THR A 52 14.24 7.30 -16.12
N ARG A 53 13.89 6.70 -14.98
CA ARG A 53 13.96 5.25 -14.77
C ARG A 53 13.01 4.77 -13.67
N GLU A 54 12.40 3.62 -13.92
CA GLU A 54 11.62 2.86 -12.97
C GLU A 54 12.32 1.53 -12.68
N LEU A 55 12.83 1.41 -11.46
CA LEU A 55 13.35 0.18 -10.88
C LEU A 55 12.40 -0.24 -9.77
N ILE A 56 11.68 -1.34 -9.94
CA ILE A 56 10.67 -1.78 -8.98
C ILE A 56 10.92 -3.24 -8.65
N ILE A 57 11.28 -3.51 -7.39
CA ILE A 57 11.46 -4.89 -6.94
C ILE A 57 10.10 -5.47 -6.57
N MET A 58 9.89 -6.71 -7.02
CA MET A 58 8.77 -7.56 -6.66
C MET A 58 9.28 -8.77 -5.88
N ASP A 59 8.54 -9.10 -4.84
CA ASP A 59 8.71 -10.32 -4.05
C ASP A 59 7.36 -11.03 -3.91
N ASP A 60 7.34 -12.26 -3.40
CA ASP A 60 6.10 -12.98 -3.10
C ASP A 60 5.72 -12.99 -1.62
N PHE A 61 4.42 -13.10 -1.37
CA PHE A 61 3.89 -13.30 -0.03
C PHE A 61 2.70 -14.26 -0.06
N LYS A 62 2.43 -14.90 1.08
CA LYS A 62 1.31 -15.84 1.20
C LYS A 62 0.40 -15.50 2.37
N LEU A 63 -0.89 -15.45 2.09
CA LEU A 63 -1.94 -15.36 3.09
C LEU A 63 -2.52 -16.76 3.33
N SER A 64 -2.47 -17.21 4.59
CA SER A 64 -3.01 -18.53 4.98
C SER A 64 -4.54 -18.58 5.03
N LYS A 65 -5.19 -17.41 5.11
CA LYS A 65 -6.64 -17.24 5.18
C LYS A 65 -7.06 -15.97 4.46
N LYS A 66 -8.33 -15.89 4.07
CA LYS A 66 -8.96 -14.63 3.66
C LYS A 66 -8.73 -13.58 4.75
N SER A 67 -8.21 -12.42 4.37
CA SER A 67 -7.76 -11.42 5.32
C SER A 67 -8.05 -10.02 4.80
N GLN A 68 -8.46 -9.14 5.69
CA GLN A 68 -8.50 -7.70 5.46
C GLN A 68 -7.09 -7.16 5.72
N ILE A 69 -6.49 -6.56 4.70
CA ILE A 69 -5.18 -5.91 4.77
C ILE A 69 -5.39 -4.49 5.25
N THR A 70 -4.68 -4.12 6.30
CA THR A 70 -4.75 -2.77 6.87
C THR A 70 -3.47 -2.01 6.62
N GLN A 71 -2.35 -2.72 6.40
CA GLN A 71 -1.07 -2.07 6.26
C GLN A 71 -0.01 -2.89 5.53
N PHE A 72 0.86 -2.18 4.83
CA PHE A 72 2.14 -2.67 4.33
C PHE A 72 3.29 -1.92 4.97
N ASN A 73 4.37 -2.62 5.30
CA ASN A 73 5.61 -2.01 5.80
C ASN A 73 6.80 -2.51 5.00
N PHE A 74 7.60 -1.58 4.47
CA PHE A 74 8.81 -1.87 3.70
C PHE A 74 10.02 -1.31 4.41
N VAL A 75 11.12 -2.08 4.43
CA VAL A 75 12.33 -1.72 5.19
C VAL A 75 13.55 -1.68 4.29
N GLY A 76 14.31 -0.60 4.43
CA GLY A 76 15.51 -0.38 3.65
C GLY A 76 16.29 0.82 4.15
N GLN A 77 17.06 1.40 3.26
CA GLN A 77 17.84 2.62 3.46
C GLN A 77 17.72 3.49 2.22
N LEU A 78 17.63 4.80 2.40
CA LEU A 78 17.78 5.73 1.30
C LEU A 78 19.26 6.07 1.12
N GLY A 79 19.79 5.88 -0.08
CA GLY A 79 21.22 6.02 -0.40
C GLY A 79 22.00 4.74 -0.13
N LYS A 80 22.51 4.12 -1.19
CA LYS A 80 23.16 2.78 -1.12
C LYS A 80 24.44 2.75 -0.28
N ALA A 81 25.23 3.83 -0.35
CA ALA A 81 26.54 3.91 0.28
C ALA A 81 26.55 4.63 1.62
N THR A 82 25.77 5.70 1.68
CA THR A 82 25.63 6.61 2.81
C THR A 82 24.14 6.90 2.96
N PRO A 83 23.59 6.85 4.18
CA PRO A 83 22.21 7.23 4.42
C PRO A 83 21.94 8.66 3.95
N GLU A 84 20.81 8.85 3.28
CA GLU A 84 20.34 10.13 2.75
C GLU A 84 19.14 10.66 3.52
N ASN A 85 18.80 11.92 3.25
CA ASN A 85 17.63 12.57 3.83
C ASN A 85 16.34 12.02 3.22
N ILE A 86 15.46 11.44 4.04
CA ILE A 86 14.14 10.93 3.63
C ILE A 86 13.22 11.99 3.01
N ALA A 87 13.52 13.29 3.10
CA ALA A 87 12.79 14.36 2.40
C ALA A 87 12.84 14.24 0.86
N LEU A 88 13.78 13.46 0.32
CA LEU A 88 13.87 13.14 -1.10
C LEU A 88 12.78 12.17 -1.57
N ILE A 89 12.20 11.39 -0.66
CA ILE A 89 11.06 10.53 -0.98
C ILE A 89 9.82 11.40 -1.10
N LYS A 90 9.31 11.53 -2.34
CA LYS A 90 8.14 12.34 -2.70
C LYS A 90 6.84 11.52 -2.77
N GLY A 91 6.96 10.21 -2.78
CA GLY A 91 5.82 9.31 -2.84
C GLY A 91 6.24 7.85 -2.93
N VAL A 92 5.30 6.99 -3.29
CA VAL A 92 5.54 5.55 -3.51
C VAL A 92 4.64 5.01 -4.61
N ARG A 93 5.08 3.91 -5.22
CA ARG A 93 4.24 3.01 -6.00
C ARG A 93 4.18 1.64 -5.34
N LEU A 94 2.98 1.08 -5.24
CA LEU A 94 2.73 -0.26 -4.75
C LEU A 94 1.82 -0.99 -5.73
N TYR A 95 2.22 -2.19 -6.14
CA TYR A 95 1.46 -3.09 -6.98
C TYR A 95 1.25 -4.41 -6.23
N ILE A 96 0.02 -4.90 -6.25
CA ILE A 96 -0.32 -6.23 -5.73
C ILE A 96 -0.81 -7.06 -6.91
N LEU A 97 -0.18 -8.21 -7.14
CA LEU A 97 -0.47 -9.10 -8.26
C LEU A 97 -1.11 -10.39 -7.75
N ARG A 98 -2.05 -10.94 -8.52
CA ARG A 98 -2.75 -12.20 -8.18
C ARG A 98 -1.82 -13.42 -8.09
N ALA A 99 -0.63 -13.33 -8.67
CA ALA A 99 0.42 -14.33 -8.60
C ALA A 99 1.78 -13.66 -8.85
N PHE A 100 2.86 -14.32 -8.45
CA PHE A 100 4.22 -13.91 -8.81
C PHE A 100 4.49 -14.30 -10.27
N THR A 101 4.52 -13.33 -11.18
CA THR A 101 4.66 -13.58 -12.63
C THR A 101 5.63 -12.61 -13.28
N THR A 102 6.61 -13.14 -14.02
CA THR A 102 7.68 -12.36 -14.68
C THR A 102 7.58 -12.34 -16.21
N GLY A 103 6.42 -12.64 -16.79
CA GLY A 103 6.18 -12.67 -18.24
C GLY A 103 5.25 -11.58 -18.77
N GLN A 104 4.79 -10.67 -17.91
CA GLN A 104 3.88 -9.58 -18.26
C GLN A 104 4.45 -8.24 -17.78
N PRO A 105 4.14 -7.12 -18.46
CA PRO A 105 4.56 -5.81 -17.98
C PRO A 105 3.98 -5.50 -16.59
N LEU A 106 4.79 -4.89 -15.73
CA LEU A 106 4.31 -4.34 -14.47
C LEU A 106 3.52 -3.06 -14.75
N SER A 107 2.22 -3.07 -14.48
CA SER A 107 1.33 -1.94 -14.76
C SER A 107 0.11 -1.97 -13.85
N GLU A 108 -0.64 -0.86 -13.81
CA GLU A 108 -1.95 -0.81 -13.15
C GLU A 108 -2.90 -1.88 -13.71
N ALA A 109 -2.96 -2.04 -15.04
CA ALA A 109 -3.88 -2.97 -15.71
C ALA A 109 -3.57 -4.46 -15.41
N SER A 110 -2.31 -4.79 -15.10
CA SER A 110 -1.89 -6.15 -14.72
C SER A 110 -1.95 -6.41 -13.21
N SER A 111 -2.34 -5.42 -12.41
CA SER A 111 -2.36 -5.50 -10.95
C SER A 111 -3.76 -5.76 -10.41
N LEU A 112 -3.84 -6.53 -9.32
CA LEU A 112 -5.07 -6.65 -8.52
C LEU A 112 -5.39 -5.34 -7.79
N ASN A 113 -4.35 -4.69 -7.26
CA ASN A 113 -4.43 -3.36 -6.67
C ASN A 113 -3.18 -2.57 -7.06
N TYR A 114 -3.37 -1.28 -7.31
CA TYR A 114 -2.31 -0.33 -7.58
C TYR A 114 -2.49 0.92 -6.72
N PHE A 115 -1.40 1.39 -6.12
CA PHE A 115 -1.37 2.65 -5.39
C PHE A 115 -0.20 3.49 -5.86
N GLU A 116 -0.48 4.70 -6.32
CA GLU A 116 0.50 5.78 -6.45
C GLU A 116 0.16 6.83 -5.40
N LEU A 117 1.01 6.96 -4.38
CA LEU A 117 0.78 7.87 -3.27
C LEU A 117 1.80 9.00 -3.32
N ILE A 118 1.32 10.23 -3.44
CA ILE A 118 2.16 11.43 -3.34
C ILE A 118 2.19 11.88 -1.88
N ARG A 119 3.39 11.98 -1.30
CA ARG A 119 3.61 12.18 0.14
C ARG A 119 2.92 13.41 0.70
N GLU A 120 2.85 14.50 -0.05
CA GLU A 120 2.19 15.74 0.36
C GLU A 120 0.68 15.56 0.58
N TYR A 121 0.07 14.58 -0.10
CA TYR A 121 -1.38 14.40 -0.17
C TYR A 121 -1.85 13.04 0.38
N ALA A 122 -0.94 12.21 0.91
CA ALA A 122 -1.23 10.84 1.33
C ALA A 122 -1.14 10.68 2.86
N PRO A 123 -2.23 10.90 3.62
CA PRO A 123 -2.20 10.80 5.09
C PRO A 123 -1.90 9.39 5.61
N GLY A 124 -2.13 8.35 4.79
CA GLY A 124 -1.77 6.97 5.12
C GLY A 124 -0.32 6.59 4.82
N LEU A 125 0.49 7.47 4.22
CA LEU A 125 1.91 7.21 3.95
C LEU A 125 2.76 7.72 5.12
N LYS A 126 3.36 6.81 5.88
CA LYS A 126 4.27 7.13 6.99
C LYS A 126 5.69 6.72 6.63
N ILE A 127 6.65 7.63 6.76
CA ILE A 127 8.07 7.37 6.48
C ILE A 127 8.86 7.76 7.73
N ILE A 128 9.60 6.79 8.28
CA ILE A 128 10.34 6.97 9.53
C ILE A 128 11.77 6.53 9.31
N GLN A 129 12.72 7.33 9.79
CA GLN A 129 14.15 7.04 9.75
C GLN A 129 14.70 6.86 11.17
N GLN A 130 15.46 5.79 11.39
CA GLN A 130 16.11 5.46 12.66
C GLN A 130 17.56 5.03 12.38
N GLY A 131 18.47 5.99 12.49
CA GLY A 131 19.82 5.83 11.98
C GLY A 131 19.77 5.62 10.46
N ASP A 132 20.36 4.51 10.00
CA ASP A 132 20.47 4.18 8.58
C ASP A 132 19.20 3.51 8.04
N GLN A 133 18.38 2.95 8.93
CA GLN A 133 17.14 2.27 8.58
C GLN A 133 16.03 3.27 8.28
N VAL A 134 15.31 3.03 7.19
CA VAL A 134 14.07 3.72 6.83
C VAL A 134 12.95 2.69 6.75
N ILE A 135 11.82 3.00 7.37
CA ILE A 135 10.59 2.23 7.29
C ILE A 135 9.57 3.07 6.53
N ILE A 136 9.01 2.50 5.47
CA ILE A 136 7.90 3.09 4.72
C ILE A 136 6.65 2.26 4.98
N GLY A 137 5.71 2.84 5.71
CA GLY A 137 4.41 2.26 6.02
C GLY A 137 3.30 2.86 5.16
N ILE A 138 2.44 2.00 4.63
CA ILE A 138 1.22 2.39 3.91
C ILE A 138 0.03 1.86 4.69
N ASP A 139 -0.67 2.76 5.38
CA ASP A 139 -1.90 2.49 6.12
C ASP A 139 -3.10 2.56 5.16
N ILE A 140 -3.52 1.39 4.70
CA ILE A 140 -4.62 1.18 3.74
C ILE A 140 -5.94 1.71 4.31
N LYS A 141 -6.16 1.55 5.61
CA LYS A 141 -7.39 2.00 6.27
C LYS A 141 -7.46 3.53 6.31
N SER A 142 -6.36 4.20 6.65
CA SER A 142 -6.29 5.68 6.67
C SER A 142 -6.39 6.30 5.28
N LEU A 143 -6.04 5.55 4.23
CA LEU A 143 -6.31 5.94 2.84
C LEU A 143 -7.78 5.76 2.42
N GLY A 144 -8.62 5.18 3.28
CA GLY A 144 -10.03 4.92 2.96
C GLY A 144 -10.24 3.72 2.04
N PHE A 145 -9.24 2.84 1.87
CA PHE A 145 -9.44 1.60 1.11
C PHE A 145 -9.79 0.46 2.05
N ASP A 146 -10.73 -0.39 1.62
CA ASP A 146 -10.96 -1.68 2.27
C ASP A 146 -10.40 -2.76 1.36
N MET A 147 -9.25 -3.31 1.74
CA MET A 147 -8.52 -4.27 0.93
C MET A 147 -8.70 -5.66 1.53
N ILE A 148 -9.50 -6.50 0.88
CA ILE A 148 -9.71 -7.88 1.31
C ILE A 148 -9.10 -8.81 0.26
N LEU A 149 -8.15 -9.63 0.70
CA LEU A 149 -7.50 -10.63 -0.12
C LEU A 149 -7.92 -12.04 0.33
N GLU A 150 -8.16 -12.93 -0.63
CA GLU A 150 -8.41 -14.34 -0.36
C GLU A 150 -7.14 -15.05 0.12
N ALA A 151 -7.28 -16.27 0.67
CA ALA A 151 -6.11 -17.10 0.94
C ALA A 151 -5.38 -17.44 -0.37
N GLY A 152 -4.06 -17.28 -0.41
CA GLY A 152 -3.30 -17.47 -1.64
C GLY A 152 -1.89 -16.90 -1.57
N THR A 153 -1.13 -17.10 -2.64
CA THR A 153 0.19 -16.50 -2.86
C THR A 153 0.05 -15.36 -3.87
N TYR A 154 0.69 -14.24 -3.59
CA TYR A 154 0.57 -12.99 -4.34
C TYR A 154 1.96 -12.44 -4.64
N GLY A 155 2.06 -11.59 -5.68
CA GLY A 155 3.23 -10.75 -5.90
C GLY A 155 3.01 -9.37 -5.26
N ILE A 156 4.06 -8.80 -4.67
CA ILE A 156 4.08 -7.43 -4.16
C ILE A 156 5.26 -6.70 -4.77
N ALA A 157 5.00 -5.67 -5.59
CA ALA A 157 6.03 -4.85 -6.19
C ALA A 157 5.99 -3.43 -5.59
N PHE A 158 7.13 -2.93 -5.15
CA PHE A 158 7.19 -1.64 -4.44
C PHE A 158 8.42 -0.83 -4.81
N ALA A 159 8.21 0.49 -4.94
CA ALA A 159 9.28 1.44 -5.13
C ALA A 159 8.91 2.82 -4.57
N PRO A 160 9.83 3.50 -3.86
CA PRO A 160 9.66 4.93 -3.56
C PRO A 160 9.80 5.79 -4.81
N ILE A 161 8.99 6.85 -4.89
CA ILE A 161 9.16 7.95 -5.85
C ILE A 161 10.17 8.93 -5.25
N ILE A 162 11.31 9.11 -5.91
CA ILE A 162 12.45 9.86 -5.39
C ILE A 162 12.70 11.06 -6.29
N ALA A 163 12.86 12.24 -5.69
CA ALA A 163 13.36 13.42 -6.40
C ALA A 163 14.85 13.24 -6.70
N THR A 164 15.21 13.09 -7.98
CA THR A 164 16.58 12.80 -8.43
C THR A 164 17.15 13.84 -9.38
N GLU A 165 16.48 14.97 -9.59
CA GLU A 165 17.00 16.05 -10.46
C GLU A 165 18.39 16.50 -9.99
N GLY A 166 19.39 16.29 -10.85
CA GLY A 166 20.80 16.63 -10.57
C GLY A 166 21.52 15.71 -9.58
N MET A 167 20.94 14.58 -9.18
CA MET A 167 21.52 13.67 -8.19
C MET A 167 22.22 12.44 -8.81
N SER A 168 23.17 11.87 -8.08
CA SER A 168 23.82 10.61 -8.46
C SER A 168 22.82 9.43 -8.45
N PRO A 169 22.93 8.47 -9.38
CA PRO A 169 22.07 7.27 -9.43
C PRO A 169 22.08 6.42 -8.15
N ASP A 170 23.09 6.54 -7.28
CA ASP A 170 23.23 5.76 -6.05
C ASP A 170 22.41 6.31 -4.86
N LYS A 171 21.78 7.49 -5.05
CA LYS A 171 20.96 8.21 -4.05
C LYS A 171 19.51 7.73 -4.05
N VAL A 172 19.33 6.41 -4.15
CA VAL A 172 18.04 5.75 -4.32
C VAL A 172 17.77 4.78 -3.17
N TRP A 173 16.56 4.22 -3.11
CA TRP A 173 16.19 3.28 -2.07
C TRP A 173 16.84 1.92 -2.29
N SER A 174 17.49 1.42 -1.24
CA SER A 174 18.06 0.07 -1.16
C SER A 174 17.30 -0.72 -0.12
N TRP A 175 16.75 -1.86 -0.51
CA TRP A 175 16.05 -2.77 0.39
C TRP A 175 17.02 -3.42 1.37
N PHE A 176 16.52 -3.70 2.56
CA PHE A 176 17.19 -4.65 3.45
C PHE A 176 16.81 -6.08 3.04
N PRO A 177 17.71 -7.06 3.19
CA PRO A 177 17.39 -8.45 2.90
C PRO A 177 16.35 -8.98 3.91
N GLY A 178 15.39 -9.73 3.40
CA GLY A 178 14.40 -10.47 4.19
C GLY A 178 14.83 -11.91 4.43
N THR A 179 14.09 -12.61 5.28
CA THR A 179 14.13 -14.06 5.37
C THR A 179 13.49 -14.65 4.12
N ASP A 180 14.21 -15.53 3.44
CA ASP A 180 13.76 -16.14 2.18
C ASP A 180 12.39 -16.80 2.32
N PHE A 181 11.51 -16.46 1.38
CA PHE A 181 10.20 -17.08 1.20
C PHE A 181 9.96 -17.25 -0.31
N GLY A 182 9.41 -18.40 -0.69
CA GLY A 182 8.94 -18.60 -2.07
C GLY A 182 10.02 -18.43 -3.12
N ASN A 183 9.81 -17.47 -4.02
CA ASN A 183 10.69 -17.18 -5.15
C ASN A 183 11.76 -16.15 -4.76
N GLU A 184 12.87 -16.12 -5.50
CA GLU A 184 13.82 -15.01 -5.42
C GLU A 184 13.14 -13.70 -5.83
N ALA A 185 13.44 -12.60 -5.14
CA ALA A 185 12.97 -11.29 -5.54
C ALA A 185 13.50 -10.92 -6.93
N VAL A 186 12.65 -10.26 -7.72
CA VAL A 186 12.95 -9.85 -9.10
C VAL A 186 12.80 -8.35 -9.25
N VAL A 187 13.54 -7.75 -10.17
CA VAL A 187 13.46 -6.33 -10.47
C VAL A 187 12.85 -6.10 -11.84
N TRP A 188 11.89 -5.18 -11.90
CA TRP A 188 11.42 -4.57 -13.13
C TRP A 188 12.26 -3.35 -13.45
N ASP A 189 12.83 -3.29 -14.66
CA ASP A 189 13.62 -2.17 -15.18
C ASP A 189 13.05 -1.71 -16.52
N ASN A 190 12.22 -0.66 -16.50
CA ASN A 190 11.67 0.02 -17.69
C ASN A 190 11.13 -0.91 -18.81
N GLY A 191 10.59 -2.08 -18.51
CA GLY A 191 10.09 -3.01 -19.54
C GLY A 191 10.54 -4.46 -19.40
N GLY A 192 11.58 -4.73 -18.61
CA GLY A 192 12.15 -6.07 -18.46
C GLY A 192 12.24 -6.54 -17.02
N TRP A 193 12.00 -7.83 -16.81
CA TRP A 193 12.24 -8.50 -15.54
C TRP A 193 13.64 -9.12 -15.51
N SER A 194 14.35 -8.99 -14.40
CA SER A 194 15.59 -9.70 -14.13
C SER A 194 15.66 -10.15 -12.66
N SER A 195 16.49 -11.16 -12.39
CA SER A 195 16.79 -11.59 -11.01
C SER A 195 17.56 -10.49 -10.28
N THR A 196 17.27 -10.31 -9.00
CA THR A 196 18.05 -9.41 -8.13
C THR A 196 19.37 -10.02 -7.66
N GLY A 197 19.61 -11.32 -7.91
CA GLY A 197 20.76 -12.06 -7.38
C GLY A 197 20.77 -12.14 -5.85
N SER A 198 19.63 -11.86 -5.23
CA SER A 198 19.41 -11.64 -3.80
C SER A 198 18.12 -12.35 -3.43
N GLY A 199 18.04 -12.98 -2.27
CA GLY A 199 16.88 -13.78 -1.86
C GLY A 199 15.57 -12.98 -1.72
N SER A 200 15.00 -12.91 -0.52
CA SER A 200 13.83 -12.05 -0.29
C SER A 200 14.21 -10.63 0.16
N VAL A 201 13.28 -9.69 0.02
CA VAL A 201 13.41 -8.32 0.58
C VAL A 201 12.60 -8.16 1.87
N ALA A 202 12.99 -7.22 2.72
CA ALA A 202 12.39 -7.03 4.05
C ALA A 202 11.08 -6.24 4.00
N PHE A 203 9.95 -6.92 4.25
CA PHE A 203 8.63 -6.30 4.38
C PHE A 203 7.71 -7.10 5.31
N SER A 204 6.61 -6.48 5.71
CA SER A 204 5.50 -7.18 6.39
C SER A 204 4.15 -6.64 5.94
N ILE A 205 3.14 -7.46 6.20
CA ILE A 205 1.75 -7.19 5.93
C ILE A 205 0.98 -7.40 7.23
N GLU A 206 0.24 -6.37 7.63
CA GLU A 206 -0.61 -6.42 8.81
C GLU A 206 -2.08 -6.36 8.41
N GLY A 207 -2.92 -6.91 9.27
CA GLY A 207 -4.34 -6.94 9.03
C GLY A 207 -5.10 -7.82 9.99
N LYS A 208 -6.27 -8.26 9.53
CA LYS A 208 -7.19 -9.10 10.29
C LYS A 208 -7.63 -10.27 9.42
N LYS A 209 -7.46 -11.48 9.94
CA LYS A 209 -8.05 -12.68 9.32
C LYS A 209 -9.57 -12.54 9.34
N VAL A 210 -10.20 -12.68 8.19
CA VAL A 210 -11.65 -12.70 8.06
C VAL A 210 -12.10 -14.13 8.35
N THR A 211 -12.67 -14.35 9.53
CA THR A 211 -13.44 -15.57 9.78
C THR A 211 -14.83 -15.38 9.21
N LEU A 212 -15.38 -16.43 8.57
CA LEU A 212 -16.79 -16.46 8.16
C LEU A 212 -17.67 -16.48 9.41
N GLY A 213 -17.78 -15.33 10.06
CA GLY A 213 -18.86 -14.97 10.96
C GLY A 213 -19.52 -13.74 10.34
N ILE A 214 -20.85 -13.68 10.41
CA ILE A 214 -21.54 -12.41 10.18
C ILE A 214 -21.04 -11.48 11.27
N SER A 215 -20.04 -10.66 10.93
CA SER A 215 -19.55 -9.60 11.78
C SER A 215 -20.70 -8.62 11.88
N LYS A 216 -21.50 -8.76 12.94
CA LYS A 216 -22.60 -7.87 13.29
C LYS A 216 -22.03 -6.55 13.83
N SER A 217 -21.04 -5.99 13.13
CA SER A 217 -20.28 -4.81 13.53
C SER A 217 -20.19 -3.72 12.46
N ASP A 218 -20.85 -3.88 11.30
CA ASP A 218 -21.05 -2.79 10.33
C ASP A 218 -22.53 -2.45 10.07
N ILE A 219 -23.44 -2.91 10.95
CA ILE A 219 -24.78 -2.32 11.05
C ILE A 219 -24.72 -1.20 12.10
N GLN A 220 -23.89 -0.18 11.85
CA GLN A 220 -24.19 1.13 12.40
C GLN A 220 -25.09 1.82 11.39
N THR A 221 -26.39 1.81 11.71
CA THR A 221 -27.43 2.71 11.21
C THR A 221 -27.02 3.63 10.06
N VAL A 222 -27.34 3.17 8.86
CA VAL A 222 -27.46 3.98 7.63
C VAL A 222 -28.05 5.34 7.97
N THR A 223 -27.25 6.40 7.86
CA THR A 223 -27.73 7.78 7.99
C THR A 223 -27.73 8.51 6.65
N ALA A 224 -26.86 8.15 5.70
CA ALA A 224 -26.91 8.67 4.34
C ALA A 224 -27.59 7.65 3.39
N LYS A 225 -28.60 8.10 2.64
CA LYS A 225 -29.24 7.35 1.55
C LYS A 225 -28.91 7.99 0.21
N VAL A 226 -28.72 7.18 -0.82
CA VAL A 226 -28.50 7.67 -2.18
C VAL A 226 -29.66 7.29 -3.09
N TYR A 227 -30.25 8.26 -3.78
CA TYR A 227 -31.40 8.02 -4.65
C TYR A 227 -31.49 9.04 -5.80
N PRO A 228 -32.15 8.68 -6.92
CA PRO A 228 -32.55 7.31 -7.27
C PRO A 228 -31.30 6.46 -7.57
N ASN A 229 -31.40 5.16 -7.36
CA ASN A 229 -30.36 4.20 -7.74
C ASN A 229 -31.05 2.88 -8.10
N PRO A 230 -31.08 2.46 -9.38
CA PRO A 230 -30.41 3.05 -10.55
C PRO A 230 -30.89 4.47 -10.94
N SER A 231 -30.06 5.22 -11.68
CA SER A 231 -30.37 6.55 -12.23
C SER A 231 -29.78 6.73 -13.63
N TYR A 232 -30.33 7.66 -14.42
CA TYR A 232 -29.75 8.02 -15.72
C TYR A 232 -28.48 8.84 -15.57
N ASP A 233 -28.47 9.88 -14.75
CA ASP A 233 -27.33 10.82 -14.67
C ASP A 233 -27.09 11.35 -13.26
N VAL A 234 -28.16 11.72 -12.55
CA VAL A 234 -28.06 12.44 -11.28
C VAL A 234 -28.48 11.55 -10.11
N PHE A 235 -27.66 11.56 -9.07
CA PHE A 235 -27.91 10.90 -7.79
C PHE A 235 -27.91 11.95 -6.68
N LYS A 236 -28.80 11.81 -5.71
CA LYS A 236 -28.89 12.68 -4.52
C LYS A 236 -28.53 11.90 -3.28
N ILE A 237 -27.77 12.54 -2.39
CA ILE A 237 -27.34 12.05 -1.10
C ILE A 237 -28.20 12.72 -0.04
N SER A 238 -28.93 11.95 0.74
CA SER A 238 -29.73 12.44 1.86
C SER A 238 -29.10 11.97 3.15
N THR A 239 -28.55 12.89 3.93
CA THR A 239 -27.91 12.61 5.22
C THR A 239 -28.31 13.68 6.24
N PRO A 240 -28.52 13.34 7.53
CA PRO A 240 -28.70 14.32 8.59
C PRO A 240 -27.38 15.00 9.02
N LYS A 241 -26.25 14.57 8.48
CA LYS A 241 -24.90 15.05 8.83
C LYS A 241 -24.31 15.90 7.71
N GLU A 242 -23.51 16.89 8.07
CA GLU A 242 -22.83 17.76 7.11
C GLU A 242 -21.78 16.98 6.30
N ILE A 243 -21.86 17.10 4.97
CA ILE A 243 -20.94 16.45 4.04
C ILE A 243 -19.64 17.26 3.93
N VAL A 244 -18.51 16.62 4.22
CA VAL A 244 -17.17 17.19 4.04
C VAL A 244 -16.59 16.81 2.68
N SER A 245 -16.88 15.59 2.21
CA SER A 245 -16.45 15.16 0.88
C SER A 245 -17.38 14.10 0.27
N VAL A 246 -17.46 14.14 -1.05
CA VAL A 246 -18.10 13.13 -1.89
C VAL A 246 -17.10 12.76 -2.97
N VAL A 247 -16.85 11.46 -3.11
CA VAL A 247 -15.90 10.91 -4.07
C VAL A 247 -16.57 9.78 -4.83
N VAL A 248 -16.47 9.79 -6.15
CA VAL A 248 -17.01 8.74 -7.02
C VAL A 248 -15.90 8.14 -7.85
N TYR A 249 -15.81 6.81 -7.82
CA TYR A 249 -14.95 6.03 -8.69
C TYR A 249 -15.77 5.23 -9.69
N ASN A 250 -15.24 4.97 -10.88
CA ASN A 250 -15.85 4.00 -11.81
C ASN A 250 -15.50 2.55 -11.42
N GLY A 251 -16.05 1.59 -12.17
CA GLY A 251 -15.78 0.16 -12.00
C GLY A 251 -14.31 -0.26 -12.12
N ASN A 252 -13.45 0.59 -12.69
CA ASN A 252 -12.02 0.37 -12.84
C ASN A 252 -11.20 1.07 -11.72
N GLY A 253 -11.85 1.71 -10.75
CA GLY A 253 -11.17 2.43 -9.66
C GLY A 253 -10.66 3.82 -10.02
N GLN A 254 -10.97 4.34 -11.21
CA GLN A 254 -10.58 5.70 -11.60
C GLN A 254 -11.48 6.74 -10.96
N LEU A 255 -10.91 7.84 -10.49
CA LEU A 255 -11.66 8.97 -9.93
C LEU A 255 -12.49 9.65 -11.03
N VAL A 256 -13.80 9.71 -10.84
CA VAL A 256 -14.76 10.29 -11.78
C VAL A 256 -15.25 11.65 -11.31
N LEU A 257 -15.55 11.78 -10.02
CA LEU A 257 -16.10 13.00 -9.44
C LEU A 257 -15.60 13.17 -8.02
N GLN A 258 -15.26 14.40 -7.66
CA GLN A 258 -15.02 14.81 -6.29
C GLN A 258 -15.76 16.12 -6.02
N SER A 259 -16.57 16.16 -4.97
CA SER A 259 -17.36 17.34 -4.60
C SER A 259 -17.59 17.41 -3.09
N ARG A 260 -18.31 18.43 -2.64
CA ARG A 260 -18.92 18.51 -1.30
C ARG A 260 -20.44 18.57 -1.38
N SER A 261 -20.99 18.36 -2.57
CA SER A 261 -22.41 18.54 -2.87
C SER A 261 -23.17 17.28 -2.48
N GLU A 262 -24.41 17.46 -2.02
CA GLU A 262 -25.38 16.37 -1.88
C GLU A 262 -25.84 15.82 -3.23
N THR A 263 -25.47 16.47 -4.34
CA THR A 263 -25.80 16.03 -5.70
C THR A 263 -24.56 15.51 -6.40
N VAL A 264 -24.68 14.31 -6.95
CA VAL A 264 -23.69 13.65 -7.80
C VAL A 264 -24.24 13.64 -9.21
N ASP A 265 -23.61 14.38 -10.11
CA ASP A 265 -23.96 14.44 -11.52
C ASP A 265 -22.92 13.65 -12.33
N LEU A 266 -23.34 12.52 -12.88
CA LEU A 266 -22.54 11.65 -13.73
C LEU A 266 -22.95 11.77 -15.21
N SER A 267 -23.65 12.82 -15.63
CA SER A 267 -24.13 13.00 -17.01
C SER A 267 -23.02 12.83 -18.05
N ALA A 268 -21.82 13.34 -17.78
CA ALA A 268 -20.65 13.22 -18.65
C ALA A 268 -19.97 11.82 -18.62
N SER A 269 -20.37 10.93 -17.71
CA SER A 269 -19.76 9.62 -17.52
C SER A 269 -20.51 8.51 -18.29
N PRO A 270 -19.84 7.45 -18.77
CA PRO A 270 -20.51 6.33 -19.45
C PRO A 270 -21.50 5.57 -18.56
N LYS A 271 -22.42 4.81 -19.15
CA LYS A 271 -23.27 3.88 -18.39
C LYS A 271 -22.42 2.82 -17.70
N GLY A 272 -22.75 2.44 -16.48
CA GLY A 272 -21.93 1.48 -15.73
C GLY A 272 -22.11 1.54 -14.21
N ILE A 273 -21.23 0.80 -13.54
CA ILE A 273 -21.17 0.75 -12.08
C ILE A 273 -20.17 1.78 -11.58
N TYR A 274 -20.57 2.49 -10.53
CA TYR A 274 -19.74 3.46 -9.83
C TYR A 274 -19.77 3.19 -8.32
N PHE A 275 -18.73 3.64 -7.63
CA PHE A 275 -18.59 3.53 -6.18
C PHE A 275 -18.50 4.92 -5.58
N LEU A 276 -19.53 5.29 -4.82
CA LEU A 276 -19.61 6.54 -4.08
C LEU A 276 -19.03 6.35 -2.68
N THR A 277 -18.23 7.31 -2.23
CA THR A 277 -17.84 7.48 -0.84
C THR A 277 -18.23 8.89 -0.38
N VAL A 278 -19.01 8.98 0.70
CA VAL A 278 -19.41 10.22 1.35
C VAL A 278 -18.75 10.30 2.71
N THR A 279 -18.01 11.35 3.00
CA THR A 279 -17.40 11.61 4.31
C THR A 279 -18.11 12.78 4.97
N CYS A 280 -18.55 12.60 6.22
CA CYS A 280 -19.21 13.62 7.02
C CYS A 280 -18.23 14.29 8.01
N ASN A 281 -18.65 15.41 8.59
CA ASN A 281 -17.84 16.22 9.53
C ASN A 281 -17.44 15.49 10.82
N ASP A 282 -18.21 14.50 11.26
CA ASP A 282 -17.91 13.66 12.42
C ASP A 282 -17.00 12.46 12.09
N GLY A 283 -16.49 12.38 10.86
CA GLY A 283 -15.67 11.27 10.37
C GLY A 283 -16.47 10.06 9.88
N THR A 284 -17.80 10.08 9.94
CA THR A 284 -18.63 9.01 9.38
C THR A 284 -18.41 8.92 7.87
N GLN A 285 -18.19 7.70 7.38
CA GLN A 285 -18.12 7.42 5.95
C GLN A 285 -19.26 6.50 5.53
N VAL A 286 -19.93 6.86 4.44
CA VAL A 286 -20.94 6.02 3.80
C VAL A 286 -20.46 5.65 2.40
N ARG A 287 -20.60 4.38 2.04
CA ARG A 287 -20.21 3.86 0.73
C ARG A 287 -21.42 3.25 0.03
N GLU A 288 -21.64 3.62 -1.21
CA GLU A 288 -22.77 3.15 -2.00
C GLU A 288 -22.35 2.78 -3.42
N LYS A 289 -22.93 1.70 -3.94
CA LYS A 289 -22.77 1.30 -5.34
C LYS A 289 -23.81 2.02 -6.17
N LEU A 290 -23.42 2.86 -7.11
CA LEU A 290 -24.33 3.52 -8.04
C LEU A 290 -24.43 2.75 -9.36
N ILE A 291 -25.63 2.68 -9.92
CA ILE A 291 -25.91 2.06 -11.21
C ILE A 291 -26.42 3.14 -12.17
N LYS A 292 -25.58 3.55 -13.12
CA LYS A 292 -25.92 4.48 -14.20
C LYS A 292 -26.47 3.69 -15.41
N ILE A 293 -27.70 3.96 -15.82
CA ILE A 293 -28.42 3.23 -16.89
C ILE A 293 -28.69 4.02 -18.16
#